data_AF-B3M2Q0-F1
#
_entry.id   AF-B3M2Q0-F1
#
_cell.length_a   1.000
_cell.length_b   1.000
_cell.length_c   1.000
_cell.angle_alpha   90.00
_cell.angle_beta   90.00
_cell.angle_gamma   90.00
#
_symmetry.space_group_name_H-M   'P 1'
#
loop_
_entity.id
_entity.type
_entity.pdbx_description
1 polymer ?
#
loop_
_entity_poly.entity_id
_entity_poly.type
_entity_poly.pdbx_seq_one_letter_code
_entity_poly.pdbx_strand_id
1 'polypeptide(L)'
;MEELKKHELYIDEIYKLRVCDPYIGNQKIELRQECIEYSKILDSFKAVSYSLFKITKTIAKDVNEEKIRGIGTQNQLKTISAQSRNEHQMHQCLIFEVNSELQRLRREHQLLQNIETEQMEIISNFIVNQ
;
A
#
# COMPACT_ATOMS: atom_id res chain seq x y z
N MET A 1 -39.44 30.53 -63.99
CA MET A 1 -38.47 29.91 -63.06
C MET A 1 -37.07 29.83 -63.66
N GLU A 2 -36.90 29.44 -64.92
CA GLU A 2 -35.56 29.39 -65.56
C GLU A 2 -34.88 30.76 -65.72
N GLU A 3 -35.64 31.83 -66.03
CA GLU A 3 -35.08 33.19 -66.13
C GLU A 3 -34.55 33.72 -64.79
N LEU A 4 -35.21 33.40 -63.67
CA LEU A 4 -34.75 33.76 -62.33
C LEU A 4 -33.47 33.02 -61.97
N LYS A 5 -33.41 31.73 -62.31
CA LYS A 5 -32.24 30.88 -62.07
C LYS A 5 -31.01 31.35 -62.86
N LYS A 6 -31.21 31.94 -64.05
CA LYS A 6 -30.15 32.57 -64.86
C LYS A 6 -29.50 33.78 -64.18
N HIS A 7 -30.20 34.40 -63.23
CA HIS A 7 -29.74 35.53 -62.43
C HIS A 7 -29.42 35.13 -60.98
N GLU A 8 -29.28 33.82 -60.70
CA GLU A 8 -29.04 33.27 -59.36
C GLU A 8 -30.13 33.64 -58.33
N LEU A 9 -31.36 33.85 -58.82
CA LEU A 9 -32.53 34.14 -57.99
C LEU A 9 -33.41 32.89 -57.84
N TYR A 10 -33.86 32.65 -56.60
CA TYR A 10 -34.62 31.49 -56.19
C TYR A 10 -35.91 31.93 -55.50
N ILE A 11 -36.97 31.14 -55.59
CA ILE A 11 -38.21 31.36 -54.84
C ILE A 11 -38.29 30.27 -53.78
N ASP A 12 -38.53 30.65 -52.52
CA ASP A 12 -38.68 29.71 -51.41
C ASP A 12 -40.11 29.15 -51.28
N GLU A 13 -40.30 28.24 -50.32
CA GLU A 13 -41.58 27.54 -50.05
C GLU A 13 -42.72 28.49 -49.62
N ILE A 14 -42.41 29.74 -49.27
CA ILE A 14 -43.38 30.78 -48.92
C ILE A 14 -43.44 31.90 -49.99
N TYR A 15 -43.02 31.59 -51.22
CA TYR A 15 -43.04 32.48 -52.38
C TYR A 15 -42.20 33.77 -52.24
N LYS A 16 -41.18 33.79 -51.38
CA LYS A 16 -40.22 34.91 -51.29
C LYS A 16 -39.04 34.71 -52.23
N LEU A 17 -38.65 35.79 -52.89
CA LEU A 17 -37.44 35.85 -53.70
C LEU A 17 -36.20 35.82 -52.81
N ARG A 18 -35.24 34.94 -53.11
CA ARG A 18 -33.96 34.76 -52.42
C ARG A 18 -32.80 34.79 -53.40
N VAL A 19 -31.65 35.25 -52.92
CA VAL A 19 -30.38 35.31 -53.67
C VAL A 19 -29.54 34.02 -53.47
N CYS A 20 -29.97 33.13 -52.58
CA CYS A 20 -29.34 31.85 -52.31
C CYS A 20 -30.42 30.77 -52.40
N ASP A 21 -30.05 29.61 -52.95
CA ASP A 21 -30.91 28.44 -52.98
C ASP A 21 -31.41 28.12 -51.55
N PRO A 22 -32.74 28.16 -51.30
CA PRO A 22 -33.32 27.93 -49.98
C PRO A 22 -32.88 26.59 -49.37
N TYR A 23 -32.71 25.55 -50.20
CA TYR A 23 -32.29 24.22 -49.75
C TYR A 23 -30.85 24.25 -49.21
N ILE A 24 -29.93 24.83 -49.97
CA ILE A 24 -28.53 24.98 -49.56
C ILE A 24 -28.40 25.92 -48.36
N GLY A 25 -29.19 26.99 -48.32
CA GLY A 25 -29.24 27.94 -47.20
C GLY A 25 -29.66 27.27 -45.89
N ASN A 26 -30.72 26.46 -45.93
CA ASN A 26 -31.21 25.74 -44.75
C ASN A 26 -30.22 24.68 -44.27
N GLN A 27 -29.64 23.89 -45.18
CA GLN A 27 -28.59 22.92 -44.84
C GLN A 27 -27.37 23.56 -44.17
N LYS A 28 -26.96 24.75 -44.62
CA LYS A 28 -25.86 25.49 -43.98
C LYS A 28 -26.20 25.91 -42.55
N ILE A 29 -27.46 26.27 -42.29
CA ILE A 29 -27.92 26.65 -40.94
C ILE A 29 -27.96 25.42 -40.03
N GLU A 30 -28.51 24.30 -40.52
CA GLU A 30 -28.55 23.02 -39.80
C GLU A 30 -27.14 22.54 -39.45
N LEU A 31 -26.24 22.49 -40.44
CA LEU A 31 -24.84 22.09 -40.22
C LEU A 31 -24.14 23.00 -39.19
N ARG A 32 -24.39 24.32 -39.25
CA ARG A 32 -23.84 25.26 -38.27
C ARG A 32 -24.34 24.93 -36.86
N GLN A 33 -25.62 24.63 -36.72
CA GLN A 33 -26.22 24.29 -35.43
C GLN A 33 -25.65 22.98 -34.87
N GLU A 34 -25.53 21.95 -35.71
CA GLU A 34 -24.90 20.68 -35.35
C GLU A 34 -23.44 20.86 -34.92
N CYS A 35 -22.66 21.68 -35.63
CA CYS A 35 -21.28 21.98 -35.22
C CYS A 35 -21.21 22.66 -33.84
N ILE A 36 -22.14 23.56 -33.53
CA ILE A 36 -22.21 24.22 -32.21
C ILE A 36 -22.54 23.19 -31.12
N GLU A 37 -23.51 22.31 -31.37
CA GLU A 37 -23.89 21.26 -30.43
C GLU A 37 -22.76 20.25 -30.21
N TYR A 38 -22.11 19.82 -31.28
CA TYR A 38 -20.92 18.97 -31.22
C TYR A 38 -19.81 19.61 -30.39
N SER A 39 -19.53 20.90 -30.59
CA SER A 39 -18.52 21.62 -29.79
C SER A 39 -18.86 21.61 -28.30
N LYS A 40 -20.13 21.83 -27.94
CA LYS A 40 -20.57 21.78 -26.54
C LYS A 40 -20.39 20.39 -25.92
N ILE A 41 -20.73 19.34 -26.66
CA ILE A 41 -20.56 17.95 -26.23
C ILE A 41 -19.07 17.65 -26.04
N LEU A 42 -18.22 18.09 -26.98
CA LEU A 42 -16.79 17.90 -26.91
C LEU A 42 -16.17 18.60 -25.69
N ASP A 43 -16.62 19.80 -25.37
CA ASP A 43 -16.13 20.53 -24.20
C ASP A 43 -16.57 19.88 -22.89
N SER A 44 -17.80 19.37 -22.82
CA SER A 44 -18.27 18.56 -21.69
C SER A 44 -17.43 17.29 -21.53
N PHE A 45 -17.17 16.58 -22.62
CA PHE A 45 -16.33 15.38 -22.62
C PHE A 45 -14.91 15.66 -22.12
N LYS A 46 -14.30 16.77 -22.57
CA LYS A 46 -12.98 17.21 -22.07
C LYS A 46 -13.00 17.49 -20.57
N ALA A 47 -14.03 18.17 -20.07
CA ALA A 47 -14.17 18.46 -18.65
C ALA A 47 -14.27 17.19 -17.80
N VAL A 48 -15.10 16.22 -18.23
CA VAL A 48 -15.23 14.92 -17.55
C VAL A 48 -13.91 14.14 -17.59
N SER A 49 -13.26 14.08 -18.75
CA SER A 49 -11.98 13.38 -18.93
C SER A 49 -10.88 13.96 -18.03
N TYR A 50 -10.82 15.28 -17.91
CA TYR A 50 -9.86 15.96 -17.04
C TYR A 50 -10.15 15.71 -15.56
N SER A 51 -11.42 15.72 -15.17
CA SER A 51 -11.85 15.37 -13.80
C SER A 51 -11.44 13.93 -13.45
N LEU A 52 -11.73 12.98 -14.35
CA LEU A 52 -11.34 11.58 -14.19
C LEU A 52 -9.82 11.43 -14.07
N PHE A 53 -9.06 12.07 -14.95
CA PHE A 53 -7.60 12.08 -14.90
C PHE A 53 -7.08 12.56 -13.54
N LYS A 54 -7.64 13.64 -12.99
CA LYS A 54 -7.26 14.17 -11.69
C LYS A 54 -7.55 13.18 -10.56
N ILE A 55 -8.73 12.55 -10.58
CA ILE A 55 -9.12 11.54 -9.59
C ILE A 55 -8.17 10.34 -9.65
N THR A 56 -7.92 9.81 -10.85
CA THR A 56 -7.01 8.68 -11.06
C THR A 56 -5.60 9.00 -10.57
N LYS A 57 -5.10 10.23 -10.82
CA LYS A 57 -3.79 10.67 -10.34
C LYS A 57 -3.71 10.70 -8.81
N THR A 58 -4.75 11.19 -8.13
CA THR A 58 -4.82 11.19 -6.66
C THR A 58 -4.84 9.76 -6.13
N ILE A 59 -5.72 8.91 -6.66
CA ILE A 59 -5.81 7.50 -6.23
C ILE A 59 -4.48 6.77 -6.42
N ALA A 60 -3.81 6.97 -7.56
CA ALA A 60 -2.50 6.36 -7.81
C ALA A 60 -1.45 6.78 -6.77
N LYS A 61 -1.47 8.06 -6.37
CA LYS A 61 -0.59 8.57 -5.31
C LYS A 61 -0.92 7.91 -3.96
N ASP A 62 -2.18 7.90 -3.56
CA ASP A 62 -2.62 7.38 -2.27
C ASP A 62 -2.33 5.87 -2.14
N VAL A 63 -2.57 5.11 -3.21
CA VAL A 63 -2.24 3.67 -3.27
C VAL A 63 -0.74 3.45 -3.10
N ASN A 64 0.10 4.25 -3.74
CA ASN A 64 1.54 4.12 -3.60
C ASN A 64 2.02 4.46 -2.18
N GLU A 65 1.44 5.50 -1.56
CA GLU A 65 1.75 5.86 -0.18
C GLU A 65 1.35 4.75 0.81
N GLU A 66 0.14 4.19 0.68
CA GLU A 66 -0.30 3.07 1.52
C GLU A 66 0.54 1.81 1.30
N LYS A 67 0.94 1.53 0.06
CA LYS A 67 1.85 0.42 -0.24
C LYS A 67 3.18 0.57 0.51
N ILE A 68 3.77 1.77 0.49
CA ILE A 68 5.03 2.04 1.20
C ILE A 68 4.83 1.90 2.72
N ARG A 69 3.72 2.44 3.27
CA ARG A 69 3.37 2.27 4.69
C ARG A 69 3.25 0.80 5.08
N GLY A 70 2.51 0.01 4.28
CA GLY A 70 2.33 -1.42 4.51
C GLY A 70 3.64 -2.20 4.51
N ILE A 71 4.54 -1.93 3.55
CA ILE A 71 5.88 -2.53 3.51
C ILE A 71 6.69 -2.12 4.76
N GLY A 72 6.63 -0.85 5.16
CA GLY A 72 7.31 -0.34 6.35
C GLY A 72 6.88 -1.08 7.62
N THR A 73 5.58 -1.18 7.86
CA THR A 73 5.01 -1.91 9.00
C THR A 73 5.38 -3.39 8.97
N GLN A 74 5.32 -4.03 7.80
CA GLN A 74 5.69 -5.45 7.66
C GLN A 74 7.17 -5.68 8.01
N ASN A 75 8.07 -4.79 7.59
CA ASN A 75 9.49 -4.89 7.91
C ASN A 75 9.74 -4.68 9.40
N GLN A 76 9.07 -3.72 10.04
CA GLN A 76 9.15 -3.52 11.49
C GLN A 76 8.72 -4.78 12.26
N LEU A 77 7.60 -5.39 11.89
CA LEU A 77 7.12 -6.62 12.52
C LEU A 77 8.11 -7.79 12.34
N LYS A 78 8.72 -7.93 11.16
CA LYS A 78 9.77 -8.92 10.92
C LYS A 78 10.99 -8.68 11.83
N THR A 79 11.44 -7.43 11.97
CA THR A 79 12.55 -7.10 12.87
C THR A 79 12.21 -7.39 14.33
N ILE A 80 11.03 -6.98 14.80
CA ILE A 80 10.60 -7.22 16.19
C ILE A 80 10.51 -8.72 16.49
N SER A 81 9.93 -9.51 15.57
CA SER A 81 9.82 -10.96 15.74
C SER A 81 11.20 -11.65 15.73
N ALA A 82 12.13 -11.20 14.89
CA ALA A 82 13.51 -11.70 14.87
C ALA A 82 14.25 -11.35 16.18
N GLN A 83 14.12 -10.11 16.65
CA GLN A 83 14.71 -9.66 17.90
C GLN A 83 14.16 -10.47 19.09
N SER A 84 12.84 -10.61 19.18
CA SER A 84 12.21 -11.39 20.24
C SER A 84 12.67 -12.85 20.24
N ARG A 85 12.82 -13.47 19.07
CA ARG A 85 13.37 -14.84 18.95
C ARG A 85 14.80 -14.92 19.44
N ASN A 86 15.64 -13.96 19.07
CA ASN A 86 17.04 -13.92 19.50
C ASN A 86 17.14 -13.73 21.01
N GLU A 87 16.34 -12.83 21.59
CA GLU A 87 16.29 -12.60 23.04
C GLU A 87 15.88 -13.89 23.78
N HIS A 88 14.85 -14.60 23.30
CA HIS A 88 14.44 -15.88 23.88
C HIS A 88 15.57 -16.92 23.83
N GLN A 89 16.26 -17.05 22.69
CA GLN A 89 17.39 -17.97 22.58
C GLN A 89 18.52 -17.59 23.53
N MET A 90 18.86 -16.31 23.62
CA MET A 90 19.91 -15.82 24.51
C MET A 90 19.56 -16.10 25.98
N HIS A 91 18.32 -15.88 26.39
CA HIS A 91 17.85 -16.21 27.74
C HIS A 91 17.89 -17.72 28.01
N GLN A 92 17.52 -18.57 27.04
CA GLN A 92 17.62 -20.02 27.20
C GLN A 92 19.07 -20.48 27.37
N CYS A 93 20.01 -19.93 26.60
CA CYS A 93 21.44 -20.20 26.77
C CYS A 93 21.92 -19.81 28.18
N LEU A 94 21.56 -18.61 28.65
CA LEU A 94 21.94 -18.15 29.98
C LEU A 94 21.35 -19.03 31.10
N ILE A 95 20.08 -19.41 30.97
CA ILE A 95 19.43 -20.33 31.91
C ILE A 95 20.16 -21.67 31.94
N PHE A 96 20.56 -22.19 30.79
CA PHE A 96 21.33 -23.43 30.70
C PHE A 96 22.69 -23.32 31.39
N GLU A 97 23.45 -22.24 31.11
CA GLU A 97 24.75 -21.99 31.72
C GLU A 97 24.67 -21.91 33.25
N VAL A 98 23.75 -21.10 33.77
CA VAL A 98 23.56 -20.94 35.23
C VAL A 98 23.14 -22.26 35.88
N ASN A 99 22.24 -23.02 35.26
CA ASN A 99 21.85 -24.33 35.79
C ASN A 99 23.01 -25.33 35.78
N SER A 100 23.82 -25.34 34.72
CA SER A 100 25.00 -26.20 34.64
C SER A 100 25.98 -25.91 35.77
N GLU A 101 26.27 -24.63 35.99
CA GLU A 101 27.18 -24.19 37.05
C GLU A 101 26.61 -24.50 38.45
N LEU A 102 25.31 -24.30 38.65
CA LEU A 102 24.64 -24.69 39.89
C LEU A 102 24.77 -26.20 40.16
N GLN A 103 24.61 -27.04 39.15
CA GLN A 103 24.77 -28.49 39.29
C GLN A 103 26.23 -28.89 39.56
N ARG A 104 27.20 -28.14 39.02
CA ARG A 104 28.63 -28.31 39.35
C ARG A 104 28.87 -28.01 40.83
N LEU A 105 28.43 -26.84 41.30
CA LEU A 105 28.61 -26.40 42.69
C LEU A 105 27.89 -27.32 43.69
N ARG A 106 26.69 -27.81 43.37
CA ARG A 106 25.98 -28.79 44.21
C ARG A 106 26.75 -30.09 44.39
N ARG A 107 27.34 -30.62 43.31
CA ARG A 107 28.17 -31.83 43.37
C ARG A 107 29.43 -31.60 44.20
N GLU A 108 30.09 -30.46 44.02
CA GLU A 108 31.28 -30.08 44.78
C GLU A 108 30.95 -29.95 46.28
N HIS A 109 29.85 -29.30 46.62
CA HIS A 109 29.39 -29.18 48.00
C HIS A 109 29.12 -30.55 48.65
N GLN A 110 28.41 -31.43 47.95
CA GLN A 110 28.12 -32.78 48.45
C GLN A 110 29.41 -33.60 48.66
N LEU A 111 30.39 -33.47 47.77
CA LEU A 111 31.69 -34.12 47.94
C LEU A 111 32.39 -33.62 49.20
N LEU A 112 32.42 -32.31 49.43
CA LEU A 112 33.03 -31.72 50.63
C LEU A 112 32.35 -32.15 51.92
N GLN A 113 31.00 -32.25 51.94
CA GLN A 113 30.26 -32.75 53.10
C GLN A 113 30.60 -34.20 53.43
N ASN A 114 30.77 -35.05 52.41
CA ASN A 114 31.19 -36.44 52.63
C ASN A 114 32.61 -36.51 53.24
N ILE A 115 33.55 -35.72 52.71
CA ILE A 115 34.92 -35.63 53.23
C ILE A 115 34.92 -35.11 54.68
N GLU A 116 34.15 -34.07 54.97
CA GLU A 116 34.02 -33.53 56.34
C GLU A 116 33.49 -34.59 57.31
N THR A 117 32.49 -35.36 56.90
CA THR A 117 31.92 -36.45 57.71
C THR A 117 32.97 -37.53 57.99
N GLU A 118 33.71 -37.96 56.97
CA GLU A 118 34.80 -38.93 57.12
C GLU A 118 35.91 -38.42 58.06
N GLN A 119 36.29 -37.14 57.94
CA GLN A 119 37.26 -36.52 58.85
C GLN A 119 36.75 -36.50 60.30
N MET A 120 35.49 -36.18 60.53
CA MET A 120 34.88 -36.20 61.87
C MET A 120 34.85 -37.61 62.46
N GLU A 121 34.56 -38.64 61.65
CA GLU A 121 34.62 -40.04 62.07
C GLU A 121 36.05 -40.45 62.47
N ILE A 122 37.05 -40.08 61.66
CA ILE A 122 38.46 -40.33 61.98
C ILE A 122 38.86 -39.67 63.30
N ILE A 123 38.50 -38.40 63.50
CA ILE A 123 38.79 -37.66 64.73
C ILE A 123 38.11 -38.33 65.93
N SER A 124 36.83 -38.67 65.80
CA SER A 124 36.07 -39.34 66.85
C SER A 124 36.71 -40.68 67.25
N ASN A 125 37.07 -41.51 66.27
CA ASN A 125 37.77 -42.77 66.50
C ASN A 125 39.13 -42.57 67.16
N PHE A 126 39.85 -41.49 66.85
CA PHE A 126 41.13 -41.19 67.47
C PHE A 126 40.97 -40.78 68.95
N ILE A 127 39.94 -40.00 69.28
CA ILE A 127 39.63 -39.57 70.65
C ILE A 127 39.17 -40.76 71.51
N VAL A 128 38.37 -41.68 70.95
CA VAL A 128 37.84 -42.84 71.69
C VAL A 128 38.90 -43.92 71.94
N ASN A 129 39.93 -44.00 71.12
CA ASN A 129 41.02 -44.99 71.22
C ASN A 129 42.29 -44.46 71.94
N GLN A 130 42.22 -43.30 72.59
CA GLN A 130 43.22 -42.77 73.54
C GLN A 130 42.77 -42.99 74.98
#